data_AF-F3GP01-F1
#
_entry.id   AF-F3GP01-F1
#
_cell.length_a   1.000
_cell.length_b   1.000
_cell.length_c   1.000
_cell.angle_alpha   90.00
_cell.angle_beta   90.00
_cell.angle_gamma   90.00
#
_symmetry.space_group_name_H-M   'P 1'
#
loop_
_entity.id
_entity.type
_entity.pdbx_description
1 polymer ?
#
loop_
_entity_poly.entity_id
_entity_poly.type
_entity_poly.pdbx_seq_one_letter_code
_entity_poly.pdbx_strand_id
1 'polypeptide(L)' 'VKQLQDREWLVTHPDGAHNLAVGVNEAISIDIKGHAGYYCAGMNQKASITVHGNVGVGCAENMMSGAVRVKGSAS' A
#
# COMPACT_ATOMS: atom_id res chain seq x y z
N VAL A 1 2.78 -13.61 20.18
CA VAL A 1 2.68 -12.76 18.96
C VAL A 1 1.61 -11.72 19.20
N LYS A 2 1.88 -10.43 19.03
CA LYS A 2 0.90 -9.35 19.25
C LYS A 2 -0.10 -9.37 18.09
N GLN A 3 -1.37 -9.71 18.36
CA GLN A 3 -2.42 -9.62 17.34
C GLN A 3 -2.84 -8.15 17.16
N LEU A 4 -2.96 -7.72 15.91
CA LEU A 4 -3.62 -6.46 15.57
C LEU A 4 -5.12 -6.61 15.81
N GLN A 5 -5.71 -5.62 16.48
CA GLN A 5 -7.15 -5.55 16.73
C GLN A 5 -7.87 -4.99 15.51
N ASP A 6 -7.30 -3.98 14.88
CA ASP A 6 -7.80 -3.42 13.63
C ASP A 6 -7.33 -4.25 12.43
N ARG A 7 -8.16 -4.28 11.38
CA ARG A 7 -7.87 -4.98 10.12
C ARG A 7 -7.98 -4.07 8.91
N GLU A 8 -8.40 -2.82 9.09
CA GLU A 8 -8.66 -1.86 8.02
C GLU A 8 -8.00 -0.52 8.36
N TRP A 9 -7.24 0.04 7.42
CA TRP A 9 -6.58 1.32 7.56
C TRP A 9 -6.92 2.23 6.39
N LEU A 10 -7.17 3.50 6.69
CA LEU A 10 -7.43 4.54 5.72
C LEU A 10 -6.33 5.59 5.77
N VAL A 11 -5.61 5.76 4.66
CA VAL A 11 -4.62 6.83 4.47
C VAL A 11 -5.28 7.94 3.67
N THR A 12 -5.48 9.11 4.28
CA THR A 12 -6.05 10.30 3.63
C THR A 12 -4.98 11.36 3.42
N HIS A 13 -5.13 12.18 2.38
CA HIS A 13 -4.18 13.25 2.02
C HIS A 13 -2.72 12.72 1.90
N PRO A 14 -2.47 11.68 1.09
CA PRO A 14 -1.14 11.12 0.95
C PRO A 14 -0.17 12.04 0.20
N ASP A 15 -0.67 13.04 -0.55
CA ASP A 15 0.10 14.07 -1.25
C ASP A 15 1.30 13.55 -2.06
N GLY A 16 1.17 12.36 -2.65
CA GLY A 16 2.25 11.74 -3.42
C GLY A 16 3.43 11.23 -2.59
N ALA A 17 3.24 11.02 -1.28
CA ALA A 17 4.29 10.55 -0.38
C ALA A 17 4.88 9.20 -0.82
N HIS A 18 6.19 9.09 -0.67
CA HIS A 18 6.96 7.89 -1.00
C HIS A 18 6.88 6.86 0.13
N ASN A 19 7.14 5.60 -0.20
CA ASN A 19 7.24 4.48 0.75
C ASN A 19 5.98 4.24 1.60
N LEU A 20 4.80 4.60 1.10
CA LEU A 20 3.54 4.31 1.78
C LEU A 20 3.28 2.80 1.81
N ALA A 21 2.83 2.29 2.96
CA ALA A 21 2.47 0.87 3.15
C ALA A 21 3.59 -0.13 2.78
N VAL A 22 4.86 0.25 2.98
CA VAL A 22 6.02 -0.63 2.74
C VAL A 22 6.19 -1.64 3.89
N GLY A 23 6.60 -2.86 3.57
CA GLY A 23 7.01 -3.89 4.54
C GLY A 23 5.86 -4.48 5.36
N VAL A 24 4.61 -4.33 4.90
CA VAL A 24 3.45 -4.78 5.65
C VAL A 24 3.39 -6.31 5.71
N ASN A 25 3.55 -6.86 6.91
CA ASN A 25 3.57 -8.31 7.17
C ASN A 25 2.38 -8.81 7.98
N GLU A 26 1.26 -8.12 7.89
CA GLU A 26 0.03 -8.49 8.56
C GLU A 26 -1.13 -8.56 7.56
N ALA A 27 -2.05 -9.49 7.78
CA ALA A 27 -3.21 -9.68 6.92
C ALA A 27 -4.25 -8.59 7.20
N ILE A 28 -4.03 -7.42 6.59
CA ILE A 28 -4.81 -6.19 6.78
C ILE A 28 -5.19 -5.56 5.44
N SER A 29 -6.25 -4.77 5.44
CA SER A 29 -6.69 -3.94 4.31
C SER A 29 -6.20 -2.51 4.48
N ILE A 30 -5.65 -1.91 3.43
CA ILE A 30 -5.20 -0.52 3.43
C ILE A 30 -5.78 0.21 2.22
N ASP A 31 -6.54 1.26 2.46
CA ASP A 31 -7.07 2.16 1.44
C ASP A 31 -6.29 3.48 1.43
N ILE A 32 -5.61 3.78 0.33
CA ILE A 32 -4.89 5.05 0.13
C ILE A 32 -5.75 5.97 -0.74
N LYS A 33 -6.30 7.03 -0.14
CA LYS A 33 -7.18 8.02 -0.79
C LYS A 33 -6.36 9.15 -1.40
N GLY A 34 -5.80 8.89 -2.58
CA GLY A 34 -5.03 9.86 -3.35
C GLY A 34 -3.86 9.21 -4.08
N HIS A 35 -2.92 10.03 -4.52
CA HIS A 35 -1.70 9.58 -5.19
C HIS A 35 -0.66 9.09 -4.18
N ALA A 36 0.09 8.06 -4.55
CA ALA A 36 1.26 7.60 -3.82
C ALA A 36 2.53 7.77 -4.67
N GLY A 37 3.64 8.06 -4.01
CA GLY A 37 4.94 8.24 -4.63
C GLY A 37 5.65 6.92 -4.90
N TYR A 38 6.98 6.97 -4.95
CA TYR A 38 7.82 5.81 -5.23
C TYR A 38 7.73 4.74 -4.15
N TYR A 39 7.91 3.49 -4.55
CA TYR A 39 7.97 2.32 -3.67
C TYR A 39 6.71 2.08 -2.83
N CYS A 40 5.57 2.64 -3.24
CA CYS A 40 4.29 2.38 -2.57
C CYS A 40 4.03 0.86 -2.52
N ALA A 41 3.66 0.35 -1.34
CA ALA A 41 3.38 -1.06 -1.09
C ALA A 41 4.57 -2.03 -1.33
N GLY A 42 5.81 -1.53 -1.38
CA GLY A 42 7.00 -2.37 -1.51
C GLY A 42 7.14 -3.38 -0.36
N MET A 43 7.69 -4.55 -0.62
CA MET A 43 7.88 -5.63 0.36
C MET A 43 6.59 -6.06 1.09
N ASN A 44 5.41 -5.85 0.49
CA ASN A 44 4.15 -6.33 1.05
C ASN A 44 4.17 -7.87 1.13
N GLN A 45 3.80 -8.41 2.29
CA GLN A 45 3.75 -9.86 2.51
C GLN A 45 2.34 -10.38 2.70
N LYS A 46 1.41 -9.64 3.30
CA LYS A 46 0.09 -10.20 3.61
C LYS A 46 -1.08 -9.24 3.37
N ALA A 47 -0.82 -7.96 3.18
CA ALA A 47 -1.89 -6.97 3.12
C ALA A 47 -2.56 -6.94 1.75
N SER A 48 -3.81 -6.50 1.76
CA SER A 48 -4.56 -6.05 0.59
C SER A 48 -4.53 -4.52 0.56
N ILE A 49 -3.86 -3.94 -0.42
CA ILE A 49 -3.64 -2.49 -0.50
C ILE A 49 -4.36 -1.97 -1.75
N THR A 50 -5.21 -0.97 -1.60
CA THR A 50 -5.89 -0.28 -2.71
C THR A 50 -5.49 1.19 -2.76
N VAL A 51 -4.90 1.63 -3.87
CA VAL A 51 -4.57 3.03 -4.13
C VAL A 51 -5.64 3.63 -5.04
N HIS A 52 -6.37 4.63 -4.53
CA HIS A 52 -7.39 5.39 -5.27
C HIS A 52 -6.77 6.60 -5.99
N GLY A 53 -5.67 6.36 -6.72
CA GLY A 53 -4.90 7.38 -7.43
C GLY A 53 -3.75 6.76 -8.21
N ASN A 54 -2.80 7.60 -8.62
CA ASN A 54 -1.58 7.16 -9.32
C ASN A 54 -0.53 6.68 -8.33
N VAL A 55 0.36 5.80 -8.78
CA VAL A 55 1.56 5.37 -8.06
C VAL A 55 2.82 5.70 -8.87
N GLY A 56 3.90 6.03 -8.17
CA GLY A 56 5.21 6.22 -8.80
C GLY A 56 5.99 4.91 -8.97
N VAL A 57 7.22 5.06 -9.49
CA VAL A 57 8.17 3.97 -9.76
C VAL A 57 8.38 3.06 -8.56
N GLY A 58 8.47 1.75 -8.80
CA GLY A 58 8.73 0.76 -7.77
C GLY A 58 7.50 0.37 -6.96
N CYS A 59 6.28 0.67 -7.42
CA CYS A 59 5.07 0.20 -6.78
C CYS A 59 5.09 -1.33 -6.61
N ALA A 60 4.82 -1.80 -5.39
CA ALA A 60 4.85 -3.21 -5.00
C ALA A 60 6.19 -3.91 -5.26
N GLU A 61 7.30 -3.16 -5.33
CA GLU A 61 8.63 -3.73 -5.52
C GLU A 61 8.94 -4.76 -4.43
N ASN A 62 9.44 -5.93 -4.86
CA ASN A 62 9.79 -7.04 -3.99
C ASN A 62 8.62 -7.53 -3.08
N MET A 63 7.38 -7.43 -3.55
CA MET A 63 6.21 -8.00 -2.88
C MET A 63 6.30 -9.53 -2.81
N MET A 64 6.02 -10.09 -1.63
CA MET A 64 6.07 -11.53 -1.38
C MET A 64 4.70 -12.20 -1.53
N SER A 65 3.63 -11.59 -1.01
CA SER A 65 2.23 -12.01 -1.24
C SER A 65 1.24 -10.91 -0.80
N GLY A 66 -0.06 -11.20 -0.89
CA GLY A 66 -1.13 -10.23 -0.68
C GLY A 66 -1.67 -9.67 -2.00
N ALA A 67 -2.21 -8.45 -1.99
CA ALA A 67 -2.65 -7.76 -3.21
C ALA A 67 -2.31 -6.26 -3.17
N VAL A 68 -1.97 -5.70 -4.32
CA VAL A 68 -1.86 -4.25 -4.53
C VAL A 68 -2.70 -3.89 -5.75
N ARG A 69 -3.73 -3.06 -5.57
CA ARG A 69 -4.62 -2.60 -6.64
C ARG A 69 -4.52 -1.09 -6.80
N VAL A 70 -4.07 -0.67 -7.97
CA VAL A 70 -4.00 0.74 -8.36
C VAL A 70 -5.20 1.07 -9.24
N LYS A 71 -5.96 2.11 -8.89
CA LYS A 71 -7.10 2.58 -9.69
C LYS A 71 -6.74 3.68 -10.68
N GLY A 72 -5.59 4.32 -10.53
CA GLY A 72 -5.02 5.24 -11.51
C GLY A 72 -3.93 4.58 -12.36
N SER A 73 -2.92 5.36 -12.73
CA SER A 73 -1.75 4.87 -13.47
C SER A 73 -0.64 4.38 -12.54
N ALA A 74 0.14 3.40 -13.01
CA ALA A 74 1.38 2.95 -12.40
C ALA A 74 2.54 3.17 -13.37
N SER A 75 3.69 3.60 -12.86
CA SER A 75 4.91 3.88 -13.62
C SER A 75 6.07 2.98 -13.22
#